data_AF-A0A924B2C2-F1
#
_entry.id   AF-A0A924B2C2-F1
#
_cell.length_a   1.000
_cell.length_b   1.000
_cell.length_c   1.000
_cell.angle_alpha   90.00
_cell.angle_beta   90.00
_cell.angle_gamma   90.00
#
_symmetry.space_group_name_H-M   'P 1'
#
loop_
_entity.id
_entity.type
_entity.pdbx_description
1 polymer ?
#
loop_
_entity_poly.entity_id
_entity_poly.type
_entity_poly.pdbx_seq_one_letter_code
_entity_poly.pdbx_strand_id
1 'polypeptide(L)'
;RRQGRVFADRYNAKAITKPTQMRNALQYVLTNWLHHRSAHHEIMEEVDPYSSAAEFLGWKELHGSGQFERDDGFERVPLATPMLWLTCEGWKRGGEVSVFTVPG
;
A
#
# COMPACT_ATOMS: atom_id res chain seq x y z
N ARG A 1 13.89 -25.13 17.39
CA ARG A 1 13.68 -23.66 17.41
C ARG A 1 14.74 -23.03 16.51
N ARG A 2 14.39 -22.39 15.38
CA ARG A 2 15.39 -21.69 14.55
C ARG A 2 15.74 -20.36 15.22
N GLN A 3 17.02 -20.11 15.43
CA GLN A 3 17.56 -18.84 15.94
C GLN A 3 18.55 -18.30 14.91
N GLY A 4 18.40 -17.03 14.54
CA GLY A 4 19.19 -16.34 13.52
C GLY A 4 18.67 -14.92 13.30
N ARG A 5 19.45 -14.06 12.62
CA ARG A 5 18.99 -12.72 12.26
C ARG A 5 17.86 -12.81 11.23
N VAL A 6 16.71 -12.21 11.55
CA VAL A 6 15.52 -12.17 10.68
C VAL A 6 15.76 -11.25 9.47
N PHE A 7 16.52 -10.17 9.68
CA PHE A 7 16.94 -9.27 8.62
C PHE A 7 18.33 -9.69 8.12
N ALA A 8 18.44 -9.93 6.82
CA ALA A 8 19.73 -9.86 6.16
C ALA A 8 20.16 -8.38 6.11
N ASP A 9 21.45 -8.10 6.24
CA ASP A 9 21.99 -6.72 6.29
C ASP A 9 21.81 -5.92 4.97
N ARG A 10 20.97 -6.38 4.03
CA ARG A 10 20.77 -5.81 2.69
C ARG A 10 19.31 -5.41 2.50
N TYR A 11 19.11 -4.17 2.07
CA TYR A 11 17.82 -3.63 1.64
C TYR A 11 17.98 -2.88 0.32
N ASN A 12 16.90 -2.74 -0.44
CA ASN A 12 16.88 -1.96 -1.68
C ASN A 12 16.38 -0.54 -1.38
N ALA A 13 17.26 0.46 -1.49
CA ALA A 13 16.89 1.86 -1.37
C ALA A 13 17.00 2.57 -2.73
N LYS A 14 15.91 3.23 -3.12
CA LYS A 14 15.87 4.07 -4.31
C LYS A 14 15.12 5.35 -3.99
N ALA A 15 15.77 6.49 -4.20
CA ALA A 15 15.11 7.79 -4.10
C ALA A 15 14.01 7.90 -5.17
N ILE A 16 12.83 8.35 -4.74
CA ILE A 16 11.71 8.62 -5.63
C ILE A 16 11.69 10.12 -5.93
N THR A 17 11.91 10.48 -7.20
CA THR A 17 12.05 11.89 -7.61
C THR A 17 11.01 12.33 -8.62
N LYS A 18 10.21 11.41 -9.15
CA LYS A 18 9.23 11.67 -10.22
C LYS A 18 7.81 11.29 -9.78
N PRO A 19 6.78 12.07 -10.19
CA PRO A 19 5.38 11.75 -9.99
C PRO A 19 4.98 10.31 -10.33
N THR A 20 5.30 9.85 -11.54
CA THR A 20 4.98 8.50 -12.01
C THR A 20 5.65 7.42 -11.17
N GLN A 21 6.87 7.67 -10.72
CA GLN A 21 7.59 6.75 -9.84
C GLN A 21 6.93 6.68 -8.47
N MET A 22 6.46 7.80 -7.90
CA MET A 22 5.72 7.79 -6.63
C MET A 22 4.38 7.06 -6.78
N ARG A 23 3.62 7.35 -7.84
CA ARG A 23 2.36 6.64 -8.12
C ARG A 23 2.58 5.14 -8.21
N ASN A 24 3.62 4.71 -8.94
CA ASN A 24 3.93 3.30 -9.08
C ASN A 24 4.41 2.67 -7.77
N ALA A 25 5.15 3.40 -6.94
CA ALA A 25 5.55 2.94 -5.62
C ALA A 25 4.35 2.77 -4.68
N LEU A 26 3.42 3.74 -4.67
CA LEU A 26 2.16 3.64 -3.91
C LEU A 26 1.33 2.43 -4.39
N GLN A 27 1.12 2.30 -5.70
CA GLN A 27 0.42 1.16 -6.28
C GLN A 27 1.10 -0.16 -5.86
N TYR A 28 2.41 -0.28 -6.05
CA TYR A 28 3.15 -1.49 -5.71
C TYR A 28 3.02 -1.82 -4.24
N VAL A 29 3.32 -0.89 -3.33
CA VAL A 29 3.32 -1.17 -1.88
C VAL A 29 1.94 -1.55 -1.39
N LEU A 30 0.89 -0.82 -1.81
CA LEU A 30 -0.46 -1.03 -1.31
C LEU A 30 -1.14 -2.26 -1.92
N THR A 31 -0.71 -2.73 -3.09
CA THR A 31 -1.28 -3.94 -3.74
C THR A 31 -0.31 -5.10 -3.87
N ASN A 32 0.90 -5.03 -3.29
CA ASN A 32 1.88 -6.12 -3.31
C ASN A 32 1.31 -7.42 -2.72
N TRP A 33 0.41 -7.30 -1.76
CA TRP A 33 -0.27 -8.44 -1.15
C TRP A 33 -1.05 -9.29 -2.17
N LEU A 34 -1.54 -8.71 -3.28
CA LEU A 34 -2.26 -9.44 -4.32
C LEU A 34 -1.39 -10.52 -4.99
N HIS A 35 -0.08 -10.32 -5.09
CA HIS A 35 0.84 -11.37 -5.56
C HIS A 35 0.95 -12.55 -4.60
N HIS A 36 0.82 -12.26 -3.31
CA HIS A 36 1.02 -13.21 -2.23
C HIS A 36 -0.28 -13.76 -1.67
N ARG A 37 -1.43 -13.25 -2.15
CA ARG A 37 -2.76 -13.77 -1.86
C ARG A 37 -2.81 -15.21 -2.35
N SER A 38 -2.56 -16.14 -1.42
CA SER A 38 -2.65 -17.57 -1.69
C SER A 38 -4.12 -17.91 -1.91
N ALA A 39 -4.43 -18.77 -2.88
CA ALA A 39 -5.80 -19.28 -3.10
C ALA A 39 -6.41 -19.96 -1.85
N HIS A 40 -5.61 -20.17 -0.80
CA HIS A 40 -5.96 -20.81 0.46
C HIS A 40 -6.41 -19.84 1.57
N HIS A 41 -6.32 -18.53 1.35
CA HIS A 41 -6.80 -17.54 2.31
C HIS A 41 -8.04 -16.84 1.74
N GLU A 42 -9.20 -17.18 2.28
CA GLU A 42 -10.49 -16.50 2.10
C GLU A 42 -10.48 -15.12 2.77
N ILE A 43 -9.44 -14.31 2.49
CA ILE A 43 -9.45 -12.91 2.90
C ILE A 43 -10.49 -12.24 2.01
N MET A 44 -11.62 -11.89 2.62
CA MET A 44 -12.74 -11.21 1.97
C MET A 44 -12.48 -9.70 1.82
N GLU A 45 -11.44 -9.18 2.46
CA GLU A 45 -11.03 -7.77 2.43
C GLU A 45 -10.62 -7.31 1.02
N GLU A 46 -11.05 -6.10 0.62
CA GLU A 46 -10.61 -5.47 -0.63
C GLU A 46 -9.15 -4.97 -0.58
N VAL A 47 -8.62 -4.75 0.63
CA VAL A 47 -7.28 -4.19 0.86
C VAL A 47 -6.51 -4.99 1.93
N ASP A 48 -5.18 -4.86 1.95
CA ASP A 48 -4.35 -5.53 2.96
C ASP A 48 -4.59 -4.94 4.36
N PRO A 49 -5.16 -5.71 5.31
CA PRO A 49 -5.53 -5.21 6.64
C PRO A 49 -4.30 -4.86 7.50
N TYR A 50 -3.11 -5.36 7.14
CA TYR A 50 -1.85 -5.09 7.83
C TYR A 50 -1.08 -3.90 7.24
N SER A 51 -1.70 -3.15 6.34
CA SER A 51 -1.10 -2.00 5.67
C SER A 51 -1.89 -0.71 5.92
N SER A 52 -1.37 0.42 5.40
CA SER A 52 -2.08 1.70 5.37
C SER A 52 -3.09 1.82 4.22
N ALA A 53 -3.40 0.73 3.53
CA ALA A 53 -4.28 0.74 2.36
C ALA A 53 -5.71 1.18 2.70
N ALA A 54 -6.24 0.80 3.86
CA ALA A 54 -7.59 1.18 4.27
C ALA A 54 -7.77 2.71 4.34
N GLU A 55 -6.78 3.43 4.89
CA GLU A 55 -6.80 4.89 5.03
C GLU A 55 -6.35 5.67 3.79
N PHE A 56 -5.88 4.99 2.74
CA PHE A 56 -5.37 5.68 1.56
C PHE A 56 -6.51 6.28 0.74
N LEU A 57 -6.78 7.58 0.91
CA LEU A 57 -7.86 8.28 0.20
C LEU A 57 -7.67 8.36 -1.33
N GLY A 58 -6.47 8.05 -1.82
CA GLY A 58 -6.10 8.16 -3.24
C GLY A 58 -6.58 7.00 -4.12
N TRP A 59 -7.35 6.05 -3.58
CA TRP A 59 -7.94 4.98 -4.37
C TRP A 59 -8.93 5.52 -5.39
N LYS A 60 -8.84 4.97 -6.61
CA LYS A 60 -9.81 5.21 -7.67
C LYS A 60 -11.23 4.89 -7.22
N GLU A 61 -11.39 3.77 -6.53
CA GLU A 61 -12.67 3.21 -6.11
C GLU A 61 -13.38 4.06 -5.05
N LEU A 62 -12.64 4.88 -4.29
CA LEU A 62 -13.18 5.74 -3.25
C LEU A 62 -13.52 7.15 -3.74
N HIS A 63 -13.12 7.52 -4.96
CA HIS A 63 -13.32 8.85 -5.53
C HIS A 63 -12.90 10.02 -4.61
N GLY A 64 -11.88 9.80 -3.76
CA GLY A 64 -11.38 10.79 -2.80
C GLY A 64 -12.21 10.93 -1.51
N SER A 65 -13.14 10.01 -1.24
CA SER A 65 -14.00 10.04 -0.06
C SER A 65 -14.07 8.69 0.65
N GLY A 66 -14.06 8.70 1.98
CA GLY A 66 -14.19 7.48 2.79
C GLY A 66 -12.87 6.72 2.96
N GLN A 67 -12.97 5.49 3.44
CA GLN A 67 -11.87 4.56 3.69
C GLN A 67 -12.44 3.15 3.48
N PHE A 68 -11.59 2.16 3.22
CA PHE A 68 -12.06 0.78 3.27
C PHE A 68 -12.33 0.38 4.73
N GLU A 69 -13.36 -0.41 4.93
CA GLU A 69 -13.60 -1.03 6.24
C GLU A 69 -12.52 -2.07 6.51
N ARG A 70 -12.33 -2.38 7.79
CA ARG A 70 -11.47 -3.46 8.24
C ARG A 70 -12.28 -4.31 9.19
N ASP A 71 -12.07 -5.62 9.14
CA ASP A 71 -12.63 -6.52 10.14
C ASP A 71 -12.19 -6.13 11.55
N ASP A 72 -13.06 -6.42 12.53
CA ASP A 72 -12.91 -6.08 13.95
C ASP A 72 -11.65 -6.66 14.61
N GLY A 73 -11.07 -7.71 14.01
CA GLY A 73 -9.81 -8.32 14.42
C GLY A 73 -8.55 -7.49 14.11
N PHE A 74 -8.66 -6.39 13.36
CA PHE A 74 -7.51 -5.57 12.96
C PHE A 74 -7.49 -4.20 13.62
N GLU A 75 -6.42 -3.92 14.37
CA GLU A 75 -6.18 -2.59 14.91
C GLU A 75 -5.77 -1.60 13.80
N ARG A 76 -6.16 -0.33 13.99
CA ARG A 76 -5.66 0.75 13.13
C ARG A 76 -4.14 0.83 13.21
N VAL A 77 -3.49 0.81 12.05
CA VAL A 77 -2.05 1.05 11.99
C VAL A 77 -1.76 2.52 12.30
N PRO A 78 -0.74 2.85 13.12
CA PRO A 78 -0.32 4.22 13.31
C PRO A 78 0.19 4.81 11.99
N LEU A 79 -0.44 5.89 11.52
CA LEU A 79 -0.07 6.56 10.27
C LEU A 79 0.54 7.93 10.54
N ALA A 80 1.65 8.21 9.88
CA ALA A 80 2.19 9.55 9.79
C ALA A 80 1.58 10.27 8.58
N THR A 81 1.20 11.54 8.76
CA THR A 81 0.72 12.36 7.64
C THR A 81 1.87 12.60 6.64
N PRO A 82 1.65 12.39 5.33
CA PRO A 82 2.66 12.71 4.33
C PRO A 82 2.95 14.22 4.34
N MET A 83 4.24 14.59 4.24
CA MET A 83 4.66 16.00 4.28
C MET A 83 5.28 16.49 2.97
N LEU A 84 5.75 15.58 2.13
CA LEU A 84 6.39 15.96 0.88
C LEU A 84 5.33 16.18 -0.20
N TRP A 85 5.51 17.21 -1.03
CA TRP A 85 4.62 17.48 -2.16
C TRP A 85 4.37 16.23 -3.01
N LEU A 86 5.42 15.42 -3.23
CA LEU A 86 5.33 14.20 -4.03
C LEU A 86 4.39 13.14 -3.43
N THR A 87 4.40 12.96 -2.11
CA THR A 87 3.53 12.01 -1.38
C THR A 87 2.11 12.55 -1.17
N CYS A 88 1.94 13.87 -1.07
CA CYS A 88 0.61 14.45 -0.88
C CYS A 88 -0.16 14.55 -2.21
N GLU A 89 0.47 15.15 -3.22
CA GLU A 89 -0.20 15.60 -4.45
C GLU A 89 0.52 15.19 -5.73
N GLY A 90 1.86 15.22 -5.71
CA GLY A 90 2.66 15.04 -6.91
C GLY A 90 2.41 13.71 -7.61
N TRP A 91 2.20 12.63 -6.84
CA TRP A 91 1.88 11.31 -7.37
C TRP A 91 0.63 11.27 -8.26
N LYS A 92 -0.37 12.14 -8.02
CA LYS A 92 -1.63 12.16 -8.80
C LYS A 92 -1.39 12.46 -10.29
N ARG A 93 -0.29 13.15 -10.62
CA ARG A 93 0.12 13.38 -12.02
C ARG A 93 0.54 12.10 -12.75
N GLY A 94 0.80 11.01 -12.02
CA GLY A 94 1.14 9.70 -12.55
C GLY A 94 -0.07 8.82 -12.89
N GLY A 95 -1.29 9.28 -12.65
CA GLY A 95 -2.53 8.55 -12.86
C GLY A 95 -3.15 8.00 -11.56
N GLU A 96 -4.21 7.22 -11.72
CA GLU A 96 -4.99 6.65 -10.62
C GLU A 96 -4.28 5.47 -9.96
N VAL A 97 -4.61 5.16 -8.72
CA VAL A 97 -4.19 3.93 -8.00
C VAL A 97 -5.45 3.11 -7.75
N SER A 98 -5.43 1.81 -8.04
CA SER A 98 -6.63 0.95 -7.94
C SER A 98 -6.35 -0.28 -7.11
N VAL A 99 -7.33 -0.69 -6.30
CA VAL A 99 -7.27 -1.91 -5.48
C VAL A 99 -7.20 -3.18 -6.31
N PHE A 100 -7.58 -3.13 -7.59
CA PHE A 100 -7.57 -4.28 -8.51
C PHE A 100 -6.29 -4.39 -9.34
N THR A 101 -5.38 -3.43 -9.25
CA THR A 101 -4.13 -3.48 -10.00
C THR A 101 -3.14 -4.40 -9.30
N VAL A 102 -2.92 -5.58 -9.88
CA VAL A 102 -1.83 -6.48 -9.49
C VAL A 102 -0.52 -5.86 -9.98
N PRO A 103 0.49 -5.64 -9.11
CA PRO A 103 1.79 -5.16 -9.55
C PRO A 103 2.48 -6.17 -10.50
N GLY A 104 3.62 -5.78 -11.07
CA GLY A 104 4.42 -6.62 -11.96
C GLY A 104 5.89 -6.50 -11.66
#